data_AF-A0A3D5GN35-F1
#
_entry.id   AF-A0A3D5GN35-F1
#
_cell.length_a   1.000
_cell.length_b   1.000
_cell.length_c   1.000
_cell.angle_alpha   90.00
_cell.angle_beta   90.00
_cell.angle_gamma   90.00
#
_symmetry.space_group_name_H-M   'P 1'
#
loop_
_entity.id
_entity.type
_entity.pdbx_description
1 polymer ?
#
loop_
_entity_poly.entity_id
_entity_poly.type
_entity_poly.pdbx_seq_one_letter_code
_entity_poly.pdbx_strand_id
1 'polypeptide(L)' 'MREFGITVFAEMSALADRTGAINLGQGFPDSDGPHEVLEAAVAAIRAGH' A
#
# COMPACT_ATOMS: atom_id res chain seq x y z
N MET A 1 16.99 -22.79 1.56
CA MET A 1 16.13 -21.75 0.96
C MET A 1 16.94 -20.46 1.00
N ARG A 2 17.08 -19.72 -0.10
CA ARG A 2 17.76 -18.41 -0.06
C ARG A 2 16.76 -17.37 0.44
N GLU A 3 17.19 -16.52 1.35
CA GLU A 3 16.40 -15.40 1.83
C GLU A 3 16.28 -14.35 0.72
N PHE A 4 15.07 -13.88 0.46
CA PHE A 4 14.85 -12.79 -0.49
C PHE A 4 15.09 -11.47 0.25
N GLY A 5 16.03 -10.66 -0.26
CA GLY A 5 16.28 -9.32 0.26
C GLY A 5 15.18 -8.32 -0.15
N ILE A 6 15.48 -7.03 0.00
CA ILE A 6 14.60 -5.95 -0.45
C ILE A 6 14.34 -6.06 -1.97
N THR A 7 13.11 -5.77 -2.38
CA THR A 7 12.70 -5.81 -3.79
C THR A 7 12.95 -4.47 -4.47
N VAL A 8 13.16 -4.50 -5.80
CA VAL A 8 13.26 -3.28 -6.61
C VAL A 8 12.02 -2.38 -6.49
N PHE A 9 10.83 -2.96 -6.28
CA PHE A 9 9.59 -2.20 -6.07
C PHE A 9 9.64 -1.37 -4.78
N ALA A 10 10.18 -1.94 -3.71
CA ALA A 10 10.35 -1.23 -2.45
C ALA A 10 11.41 -0.12 -2.56
N GLU A 11 12.55 -0.39 -3.22
CA GLU A 11 13.62 0.62 -3.41
C GLU A 11 13.15 1.81 -4.26
N MET A 12 12.47 1.55 -5.38
CA MET A 12 12.02 2.58 -6.30
C MET A 12 10.87 3.42 -5.72
N SER A 13 9.92 2.80 -5.02
CA SER A 13 8.85 3.55 -4.33
C SER A 13 9.44 4.49 -3.28
N ALA A 14 10.38 4.00 -2.46
CA ALA A 14 11.05 4.83 -1.46
C ALA A 14 11.90 5.94 -2.08
N LEU A 15 12.50 5.72 -3.26
CA LEU A 15 13.26 6.75 -3.96
C LEU A 15 12.34 7.84 -4.53
N ALA A 16 11.18 7.46 -5.08
CA ALA A 16 10.19 8.42 -5.58
C ALA A 16 9.71 9.34 -4.46
N ASP A 17 9.37 8.78 -3.29
CA ASP A 17 8.97 9.55 -2.10
C ASP A 17 10.05 10.54 -1.66
N ARG A 18 11.32 10.10 -1.59
CA ARG A 18 12.44 10.96 -1.16
C ARG A 18 12.76 12.10 -2.13
N THR A 19 12.49 11.89 -3.42
CA THR A 19 12.85 12.84 -4.48
C THR A 19 11.67 13.69 -4.95
N GLY A 20 10.45 13.37 -4.53
CA GLY A 20 9.23 13.98 -5.03
C GLY A 20 8.92 13.61 -6.48
N ALA A 21 9.48 12.50 -6.99
CA ALA A 21 9.15 12.01 -8.32
C ALA A 21 7.74 11.38 -8.35
N ILE A 22 7.04 11.52 -9.47
CA ILE A 22 5.78 10.83 -9.69
C ILE A 22 6.07 9.32 -9.82
N ASN A 23 5.44 8.51 -8.98
CA ASN A 23 5.62 7.07 -8.99
C ASN A 23 4.62 6.39 -9.95
N LEU A 24 5.03 6.16 -11.20
CA LEU A 24 4.21 5.40 -12.16
C LEU A 24 4.44 3.87 -12.08
N GLY A 25 5.24 3.41 -11.12
CA GLY A 25 5.55 2.00 -10.88
C GLY A 25 4.80 1.38 -9.70
N GLN A 26 3.99 2.16 -8.99
CA GLN A 26 3.18 1.69 -7.87
C GLN A 26 2.09 0.70 -8.31
N GLY A 27 1.91 -0.35 -7.52
CA GLY A 27 0.91 -1.39 -7.76
C GLY A 27 -0.44 -1.15 -7.08
N PHE A 28 -0.66 0.03 -6.50
CA PHE A 28 -1.87 0.39 -5.76
C PHE A 28 -2.48 1.70 -6.32
N PRO A 29 -3.81 1.87 -6.22
CA PRO A 29 -4.48 3.08 -6.67
C PRO A 29 -4.23 4.26 -5.72
N ASP A 30 -4.29 5.48 -6.25
CA ASP A 30 -4.21 6.72 -5.45
C ASP A 30 -5.53 7.07 -4.73
N SER A 31 -6.63 6.43 -5.11
CA SER A 31 -7.96 6.67 -4.54
C SER A 31 -8.37 5.56 -3.59
N ASP A 32 -9.22 5.91 -2.62
CA ASP A 32 -9.85 4.94 -1.74
C ASP A 32 -10.72 3.92 -2.49
N GLY A 33 -10.89 2.75 -1.88
CA GLY A 33 -11.79 1.70 -2.35
C GLY A 33 -13.27 1.99 -2.08
N PRO A 34 -14.16 1.03 -2.36
CA PRO A 34 -15.59 1.18 -2.14
C PRO A 34 -15.91 1.48 -0.66
N HIS A 35 -16.81 2.44 -0.43
CA HIS A 35 -17.14 2.92 0.91
C HIS A 35 -17.72 1.80 1.80
N GLU A 36 -18.52 0.90 1.22
CA GLU A 36 -19.09 -0.25 1.92
C GLU A 36 -18.02 -1.21 2.48
N VAL A 37 -16.86 -1.31 1.83
CA VAL A 37 -15.74 -2.14 2.30
C VAL A 37 -15.07 -1.48 3.51
N LEU A 38 -14.92 -0.15 3.49
CA LEU A 38 -14.38 0.61 4.61
C LEU A 38 -15.30 0.51 5.84
N GLU A 39 -16.62 0.67 5.66
CA GLU A 39 -17.57 0.56 6.77
C GLU A 39 -17.61 -0.85 7.37
N ALA A 40 -17.51 -1.90 6.53
CA ALA A 40 -17.41 -3.27 7.01
C ALA A 40 -16.13 -3.50 7.84
N ALA A 41 -14.99 -2.96 7.42
CA ALA A 41 -13.73 -3.04 8.16
C ALA A 41 -13.83 -2.31 9.52
N VAL A 42 -14.41 -1.10 9.54
CA VAL A 42 -14.63 -0.32 10.77
C VAL A 42 -15.55 -1.08 11.75
N ALA A 43 -16.65 -1.65 11.25
CA ALA A 43 -17.56 -2.44 12.06
C ALA A 43 -16.86 -3.66 12.68
N ALA A 44 -16.02 -4.36 11.91
CA ALA A 44 -15.27 -5.52 12.38
C ALA A 44 -14.29 -5.15 13.51
N ILE A 45 -13.53 -4.07 13.35
CA ILE A 45 -12.61 -3.58 14.38
C ILE A 45 -13.37 -3.21 15.67
N ARG A 46 -14.51 -2.53 15.54
CA ARG A 46 -15.34 -2.14 16.71
C ARG A 46 -15.96 -3.33 17.43
N ALA A 47 -16.28 -4.40 16.71
CA ALA A 47 -16.79 -5.65 17.28
C ALA A 47 -15.67 -6.52 17.89
N GLY A 48 -14.39 -6.13 17.76
CA GLY A 48 -13.25 -6.82 18.35
C GLY A 48 -12.80 -8.07 17.59
N HIS A 49 -13.02 -8.11 16.28
CA HIS A 49 -12.51 -9.16 15.39
C HIS A 49 -10.99 -9.08 15.17
#